data_AF-M5E1B2-F1
#
_entry.id   AF-M5E1B2-F1
#
_cell.length_a   1.000
_cell.length_b   1.000
_cell.length_c   1.000
_cell.angle_alpha   90.00
_cell.angle_beta   90.00
_cell.angle_gamma   90.00
#
_symmetry.space_group_name_H-M   'P 1'
#
loop_
_entity.id
_entity.type
_entity.pdbx_description
1 polymer ?
#
loop_
_entity_poly.entity_id
_entity_poly.type
_entity_poly.pdbx_seq_one_letter_code
_entity_poly.pdbx_strand_id
1 'polypeptide(L)'
;MSKKEKEFNQFRQKMNDIILEEGDLNTKRFFNLDTNVYKNGKLSAKTKELLGLAASMVLRCDDCITYHIIEAYQAGWDKEEIYEAMNVALIIGGSIVIPHMRRAAELLEELDDERNNVEFEALEVENLEEYNEFKVYTDGACIGNPGPGGYAAVILNSESEKLKTVSGSAKDSTNNRMELKAVIEALKILPKNSTIDLYSDSSYVLNGLSSWIESWKKNGWKTSSKKEVANQDLWQELDNLAANFNLNYQKVKGHSGDFYNEEVDKLAKKEAEKN
;
A
#
# COMPACT_ATOMS: atom_id res chain seq x y z
N MET A 1 1.27 -12.60 8.40
CA MET A 1 1.22 -14.07 8.54
C MET A 1 0.21 -14.41 9.62
N SER A 2 -0.95 -14.92 9.22
CA SER A 2 -2.13 -15.00 10.09
C SER A 2 -1.90 -15.90 11.28
N LYS A 3 -2.62 -15.66 12.38
CA LYS A 3 -2.54 -16.56 13.55
C LYS A 3 -2.83 -18.01 13.13
N LYS A 4 -3.88 -18.23 12.33
CA LYS A 4 -4.20 -19.54 11.78
C LYS A 4 -3.14 -20.09 10.83
N GLU A 5 -2.59 -19.25 9.95
CA GLU A 5 -1.49 -19.65 9.06
C GLU A 5 -0.27 -20.11 9.87
N LYS A 6 0.13 -19.35 10.90
CA LYS A 6 1.25 -19.67 11.79
C LYS A 6 1.01 -20.99 12.51
N GLU A 7 -0.15 -21.16 13.15
CA GLU A 7 -0.48 -22.37 13.88
C GLU A 7 -0.52 -23.60 12.96
N PHE A 8 -1.15 -23.46 11.78
CA PHE A 8 -1.21 -24.52 10.77
C PHE A 8 0.17 -24.92 10.26
N ASN A 9 1.00 -23.95 9.86
CA ASN A 9 2.33 -24.21 9.32
C ASN A 9 3.27 -24.82 10.37
N GLN A 10 3.22 -24.34 11.62
CA GLN A 10 4.00 -24.90 12.73
C GLN A 10 3.61 -26.36 13.01
N PHE A 11 2.31 -26.63 13.07
CA PHE A 11 1.82 -28.00 13.29
C PHE A 11 2.24 -28.92 12.15
N ARG A 12 2.01 -28.49 10.89
CA ARG A 12 2.34 -29.27 9.70
C ARG A 12 3.84 -29.56 9.61
N GLN A 13 4.69 -28.56 9.83
CA GLN A 13 6.15 -28.74 9.81
C GLN A 13 6.58 -29.76 10.86
N LYS A 14 6.14 -29.58 12.11
CA LYS A 14 6.47 -30.50 13.21
C LYS A 14 6.04 -31.94 12.90
N MET A 15 4.84 -32.13 12.37
CA MET A 15 4.34 -33.48 12.05
C MET A 15 5.07 -34.08 10.84
N ASN A 16 5.40 -33.26 9.83
CA ASN A 16 6.18 -33.71 8.68
C ASN A 16 7.57 -34.21 9.09
N ASP A 17 8.25 -33.51 10.01
CA ASP A 17 9.56 -33.92 10.50
C ASP A 17 9.49 -35.30 11.16
N ILE A 18 8.50 -35.51 12.04
CA ILE A 18 8.27 -36.81 12.69
C ILE A 18 7.96 -37.90 11.66
N ILE A 19 7.05 -37.63 10.70
CA ILE A 19 6.66 -38.60 9.68
C ILE A 19 7.84 -38.96 8.77
N LEU A 20 8.70 -38.01 8.42
CA LEU A 20 9.86 -38.26 7.58
C LEU A 20 11.01 -38.93 8.34
N GLU A 21 11.14 -38.69 9.65
CA GLU A 21 12.10 -39.39 10.49
C GLU A 21 11.74 -40.88 10.64
N GLU A 22 10.49 -41.17 11.03
CA GLU A 22 9.97 -42.52 11.23
C GLU A 22 9.63 -43.25 9.91
N GLY A 23 9.41 -42.47 8.85
CA GLY A 23 8.92 -42.96 7.56
C GLY A 23 9.93 -43.77 6.76
N ASP A 24 9.41 -44.80 6.10
CA ASP A 24 10.17 -45.62 5.16
C ASP A 24 10.46 -44.87 3.83
N LEU A 25 11.17 -45.54 2.92
CA LEU A 25 11.51 -44.95 1.62
C LEU A 25 10.26 -44.58 0.80
N ASN A 26 9.17 -45.32 0.93
CA ASN A 26 7.93 -45.05 0.19
C ASN A 26 7.27 -43.77 0.70
N THR A 27 7.22 -43.59 2.03
CA THR A 27 6.74 -42.38 2.68
C THR A 27 7.49 -41.15 2.18
N LYS A 28 8.83 -41.20 2.21
CA LYS A 28 9.70 -40.11 1.73
C LYS A 28 9.49 -39.79 0.25
N ARG A 29 9.30 -40.80 -0.59
CA ARG A 29 9.03 -40.62 -2.02
C ARG A 29 7.69 -39.95 -2.26
N PHE A 30 6.65 -40.34 -1.53
CA PHE A 30 5.33 -39.75 -1.69
C PHE A 30 5.34 -38.26 -1.34
N PHE A 31 5.92 -37.90 -0.18
CA PHE A 31 6.09 -36.49 0.21
C PHE A 31 6.89 -35.68 -0.81
N ASN A 32 7.93 -36.29 -1.41
CA ASN A 32 8.69 -35.64 -2.47
C ASN A 32 7.84 -35.39 -3.73
N LEU A 33 6.98 -36.32 -4.12
CA LEU A 33 6.05 -36.13 -5.24
C LEU A 33 5.04 -35.04 -4.95
N ASP A 34 4.45 -35.04 -3.75
CA ASP A 34 3.50 -34.03 -3.28
C ASP A 34 4.12 -32.63 -3.36
N THR A 35 5.34 -32.43 -2.85
CA THR A 35 6.02 -31.12 -2.95
C THR A 35 6.37 -30.74 -4.39
N ASN A 36 6.78 -31.70 -5.22
CA ASN A 36 7.23 -31.40 -6.57
C ASN A 36 6.09 -31.09 -7.54
N VAL A 37 4.88 -31.61 -7.32
CA VAL A 37 3.78 -31.43 -8.27
C VAL A 37 3.41 -29.95 -8.43
N TYR A 38 3.55 -29.16 -7.36
CA TYR A 38 3.20 -27.73 -7.32
C TYR A 38 4.28 -26.79 -7.88
N LYS A 39 5.47 -27.28 -8.22
CA LYS A 39 6.52 -26.45 -8.86
C LYS A 39 6.10 -25.97 -10.24
N ASN A 40 6.66 -24.85 -10.69
CA ASN A 40 6.42 -24.29 -12.02
C ASN A 40 6.68 -25.33 -13.14
N GLY A 41 5.77 -25.41 -14.11
CA GLY A 41 5.88 -26.23 -15.30
C GLY A 41 5.13 -25.59 -16.46
N LYS A 42 4.38 -26.40 -17.23
CA LYS A 42 3.47 -25.86 -18.26
C LYS A 42 2.30 -25.06 -17.66
N LEU A 43 1.85 -25.47 -16.49
CA LEU A 43 1.04 -24.65 -15.59
C LEU A 43 1.96 -24.04 -14.54
N SER A 44 1.70 -22.78 -14.20
CA SER A 44 2.42 -22.10 -13.12
C SER A 44 2.10 -22.75 -11.77
N ALA A 45 3.00 -22.59 -10.81
CA ALA A 45 2.76 -22.97 -9.42
C ALA A 45 1.48 -22.31 -8.89
N LYS A 46 1.35 -21.00 -9.14
CA LYS A 46 0.15 -20.19 -8.85
C LYS A 46 -1.14 -20.89 -9.34
N THR A 47 -1.22 -21.31 -10.61
CA THR A 47 -2.42 -22.01 -11.12
C THR A 47 -2.63 -23.38 -10.49
N LYS A 48 -1.57 -24.13 -10.21
CA LYS A 48 -1.67 -25.46 -9.61
C LYS A 48 -2.23 -25.43 -8.20
N GLU A 49 -1.95 -24.39 -7.42
CA GLU A 49 -2.55 -24.22 -6.09
C GLU A 49 -4.07 -24.02 -6.16
N LEU A 50 -4.59 -23.25 -7.11
CA LEU A 50 -6.05 -23.14 -7.31
C LEU A 50 -6.69 -24.48 -7.72
N LEU A 51 -6.00 -25.27 -8.55
CA LEU A 51 -6.47 -26.62 -8.90
C LEU A 51 -6.51 -27.52 -7.67
N GLY A 52 -5.47 -27.46 -6.82
CA GLY A 52 -5.40 -28.17 -5.55
C GLY A 52 -6.52 -27.74 -4.59
N LEU A 53 -6.80 -26.44 -4.50
CA LEU A 53 -7.89 -25.88 -3.70
C LEU A 53 -9.24 -26.44 -4.16
N ALA A 54 -9.56 -26.31 -5.44
CA ALA A 54 -10.84 -26.76 -5.98
C ALA A 54 -11.05 -28.27 -5.75
N ALA A 55 -10.01 -29.09 -6.00
CA ALA A 55 -10.05 -30.52 -5.74
C ALA A 55 -10.26 -30.83 -4.24
N SER A 56 -9.53 -30.14 -3.36
CA SER A 56 -9.60 -30.31 -1.91
C SER A 56 -10.98 -29.94 -1.34
N MET A 57 -11.61 -28.91 -1.88
CA MET A 57 -12.97 -28.51 -1.52
C MET A 57 -14.01 -29.55 -1.90
N VAL A 58 -13.91 -30.11 -3.12
CA VAL A 58 -14.80 -31.21 -3.55
C VAL A 58 -14.58 -32.46 -2.69
N LEU A 59 -13.33 -32.73 -2.30
CA LEU A 59 -12.97 -33.82 -1.39
C LEU A 59 -13.31 -33.53 0.08
N ARG A 60 -13.65 -32.28 0.42
CA ARG A 60 -14.06 -31.84 1.76
C ARG A 60 -12.96 -32.04 2.83
N CYS A 61 -11.70 -31.84 2.43
CA CYS A 61 -10.55 -31.94 3.33
C CYS A 61 -10.17 -30.54 3.85
N ASP A 62 -10.55 -30.19 5.08
CA ASP A 62 -10.28 -28.86 5.65
C ASP A 62 -8.78 -28.52 5.73
N ASP A 63 -7.92 -29.49 6.07
CA ASP A 63 -6.47 -29.28 6.13
C ASP A 63 -5.87 -29.03 4.73
N CYS A 64 -6.35 -29.75 3.73
CA CYS A 64 -5.93 -29.58 2.34
C CYS A 64 -6.42 -28.23 1.79
N ILE A 65 -7.66 -27.86 2.11
CA ILE A 65 -8.24 -26.55 1.75
C ILE A 65 -7.42 -25.42 2.38
N THR A 66 -7.14 -25.52 3.68
CA THR A 66 -6.32 -24.54 4.41
C THR A 66 -4.95 -24.36 3.77
N TYR A 67 -4.27 -25.47 3.46
CA TYR A 67 -2.98 -25.43 2.78
C TYR A 67 -3.06 -24.70 1.44
N HIS A 68 -3.97 -25.11 0.56
CA HIS A 68 -4.05 -24.52 -0.78
C HIS A 68 -4.53 -23.07 -0.77
N ILE A 69 -5.29 -22.64 0.23
CA ILE A 69 -5.62 -21.22 0.42
C ILE A 69 -4.36 -20.41 0.75
N ILE A 70 -3.58 -20.87 1.73
CA ILE A 70 -2.34 -20.19 2.14
C ILE A 70 -1.37 -20.10 0.95
N GLU A 71 -1.10 -21.22 0.28
CA GLU A 71 -0.18 -21.27 -0.85
C GLU A 71 -0.70 -20.46 -2.05
N ALA A 72 -1.99 -20.51 -2.37
CA ALA A 72 -2.57 -19.70 -3.45
C ALA A 72 -2.46 -18.19 -3.15
N TYR A 73 -2.74 -17.79 -1.92
CA TYR A 73 -2.65 -16.40 -1.48
C TYR A 73 -1.19 -15.90 -1.51
N GLN A 74 -0.25 -16.69 -1.00
CA GLN A 74 1.19 -16.40 -1.05
C GLN A 74 1.74 -16.37 -2.48
N ALA A 75 1.21 -17.21 -3.39
CA ALA A 75 1.53 -17.17 -4.81
C ALA A 75 0.96 -15.92 -5.52
N GLY A 76 0.18 -15.09 -4.81
CA GLY A 76 -0.30 -13.79 -5.26
C GLY A 76 -1.66 -13.83 -5.95
N TRP A 77 -2.49 -14.84 -5.71
CA TRP A 77 -3.93 -14.71 -5.99
C TRP A 77 -4.57 -13.77 -4.98
N ASP A 78 -5.47 -12.90 -5.43
CA ASP A 78 -6.28 -12.10 -4.52
C ASP A 78 -7.48 -12.91 -3.99
N LYS A 79 -8.16 -12.32 -3.00
CA LYS A 79 -9.31 -12.92 -2.34
C LYS A 79 -10.46 -13.21 -3.31
N GLU A 80 -10.73 -12.31 -4.26
CA GLU A 80 -11.83 -12.46 -5.23
C GLU A 80 -11.54 -13.63 -6.18
N GLU A 81 -10.31 -13.70 -6.70
CA GLU A 81 -9.86 -14.79 -7.58
C GLU A 81 -9.95 -16.17 -6.87
N ILE A 82 -9.60 -16.24 -5.58
CA ILE A 82 -9.74 -17.47 -4.79
C ILE A 82 -11.22 -17.83 -4.59
N TYR A 83 -12.08 -16.86 -4.27
CA TYR A 83 -13.53 -17.07 -4.15
C TYR A 83 -14.15 -17.60 -5.45
N GLU A 84 -13.70 -17.15 -6.62
CA GLU A 84 -14.15 -17.69 -7.90
C GLU A 84 -13.84 -19.19 -8.03
N ALA A 85 -12.64 -19.63 -7.66
CA ALA A 85 -12.28 -21.05 -7.66
C ALA A 85 -13.12 -21.86 -6.66
N MET A 86 -13.40 -21.29 -5.48
CA MET A 86 -14.28 -21.90 -4.48
C MET A 86 -15.72 -22.06 -5.01
N ASN A 87 -16.22 -21.10 -5.80
CA ASN A 87 -17.52 -21.20 -6.45
C ASN A 87 -17.58 -22.33 -7.48
N VAL A 88 -16.51 -22.52 -8.26
CA VAL A 88 -16.41 -23.68 -9.17
C VAL A 88 -16.51 -24.98 -8.37
N ALA A 89 -15.79 -25.10 -7.25
CA ALA A 89 -15.86 -26.28 -6.39
C ALA A 89 -17.23 -26.46 -5.73
N LEU A 90 -17.92 -25.38 -5.36
CA LEU A 90 -19.28 -25.43 -4.82
C LEU A 90 -20.28 -26.00 -5.83
N ILE A 91 -20.17 -25.62 -7.11
CA ILE A 91 -21.04 -26.16 -8.16
C ILE A 91 -20.76 -27.66 -8.40
N ILE A 92 -19.49 -28.07 -8.38
CA ILE A 92 -19.09 -29.46 -8.62
C ILE A 92 -19.44 -30.35 -7.41
N GLY A 93 -19.13 -29.91 -6.19
CA GLY A 93 -19.29 -30.68 -4.96
C GLY A 93 -20.67 -30.53 -4.30
N GLY A 94 -21.46 -29.52 -4.70
CA GLY A 94 -22.78 -29.24 -4.16
C GLY A 94 -22.78 -28.63 -2.75
N SER A 95 -23.96 -28.58 -2.12
CA SER A 95 -24.18 -27.86 -0.86
C SER A 95 -23.34 -28.36 0.33
N ILE A 96 -22.83 -29.59 0.26
CA ILE A 96 -21.93 -30.17 1.27
C ILE A 96 -20.55 -29.49 1.32
N VAL A 97 -20.21 -28.68 0.32
CA VAL A 97 -18.98 -27.86 0.33
C VAL A 97 -19.14 -26.64 1.23
N ILE A 98 -20.37 -26.17 1.46
CA ILE A 98 -20.65 -24.92 2.20
C ILE A 98 -20.01 -24.89 3.61
N PRO A 99 -20.06 -25.95 4.44
CA PRO A 99 -19.38 -25.93 5.75
C PRO A 99 -17.87 -25.72 5.65
N HIS A 100 -17.22 -26.29 4.64
CA HIS A 100 -15.78 -26.12 4.38
C HIS A 100 -15.49 -24.74 3.81
N MET A 101 -16.35 -24.26 2.92
CA MET A 101 -16.30 -22.92 2.35
C MET A 101 -16.39 -21.83 3.43
N ARG A 102 -17.15 -22.05 4.51
CA ARG A 102 -17.22 -21.11 5.65
C ARG A 102 -15.89 -21.01 6.40
N ARG A 103 -15.19 -22.12 6.60
CA ARG A 103 -13.86 -22.13 7.26
C ARG A 103 -12.80 -21.53 6.35
N ALA A 104 -12.87 -21.84 5.05
CA ALA A 104 -12.05 -21.22 4.03
C ALA A 104 -12.24 -19.69 3.99
N ALA A 105 -13.50 -19.22 4.03
CA ALA A 105 -13.83 -17.80 4.08
C ALA A 105 -13.22 -17.13 5.32
N GLU A 106 -13.35 -17.74 6.49
CA GLU A 106 -12.78 -17.22 7.73
C GLU A 106 -11.24 -17.07 7.65
N LEU A 107 -10.55 -18.07 7.09
CA LEU A 107 -9.11 -18.00 6.86
C LEU A 107 -8.73 -16.90 5.85
N LEU A 108 -9.50 -16.77 4.76
CA LEU A 108 -9.27 -15.74 3.75
C LEU A 108 -9.48 -14.34 4.31
N GLU A 109 -10.50 -14.11 5.14
CA GLU A 109 -10.67 -12.83 5.85
C GLU A 109 -9.44 -12.53 6.71
N GLU A 110 -8.97 -13.48 7.52
CA GLU A 110 -7.77 -13.26 8.36
C GLU A 110 -6.51 -12.98 7.55
N LEU A 111 -6.30 -13.69 6.43
CA LEU A 111 -5.14 -13.46 5.54
C LEU A 111 -5.22 -12.09 4.86
N ASP A 112 -6.42 -11.67 4.46
CA ASP A 112 -6.65 -10.40 3.79
C ASP A 112 -6.58 -9.22 4.75
N ASP A 113 -7.18 -9.35 5.94
CA ASP A 113 -7.03 -8.38 7.03
C ASP A 113 -5.56 -8.20 7.40
N GLU A 114 -4.80 -9.29 7.49
CA GLU A 114 -3.37 -9.18 7.77
C GLU A 114 -2.55 -8.64 6.61
N ARG A 115 -2.86 -8.98 5.36
CA ARG A 115 -2.17 -8.35 4.23
C ARG A 115 -2.49 -6.87 4.15
N ASN A 116 -3.74 -6.49 4.37
CA ASN A 116 -4.15 -5.09 4.43
C ASN A 116 -3.52 -4.39 5.64
N ASN A 117 -3.40 -5.05 6.79
CA ASN A 117 -2.73 -4.52 7.97
C ASN A 117 -1.21 -4.49 7.80
N VAL A 118 -0.58 -5.40 7.07
CA VAL A 118 0.85 -5.35 6.71
C VAL A 118 1.09 -4.34 5.61
N GLU A 119 0.17 -4.16 4.66
CA GLU A 119 0.20 -3.04 3.73
C GLU A 119 0.00 -1.73 4.51
N PHE A 120 -0.79 -1.71 5.58
CA PHE A 120 -0.97 -0.56 6.46
C PHE A 120 0.21 -0.32 7.43
N GLU A 121 0.83 -1.37 7.99
CA GLU A 121 2.02 -1.33 8.86
C GLU A 121 3.30 -1.11 8.06
N ALA A 122 3.41 -1.65 6.85
CA ALA A 122 4.47 -1.28 5.89
C ALA A 122 4.28 0.15 5.33
N LEU A 123 3.14 0.78 5.59
CA LEU A 123 2.90 2.22 5.42
C LEU A 123 3.17 3.02 6.72
N GLU A 124 3.55 2.37 7.82
CA GLU A 124 3.96 2.97 9.09
C GLU A 124 5.37 2.54 9.50
N VAL A 125 6.40 3.13 8.89
CA VAL A 125 7.71 3.20 9.54
C VAL A 125 7.61 4.28 10.62
N GLU A 126 7.28 3.84 11.82
CA GLU A 126 6.88 4.71 12.93
C GLU A 126 8.04 5.43 13.65
N ASN A 127 9.31 5.15 13.33
CA ASN A 127 10.40 5.92 13.93
C ASN A 127 11.08 6.87 12.95
N LEU A 128 10.31 7.85 12.47
CA LEU A 128 10.86 8.97 11.71
C LEU A 128 12.01 9.66 12.49
N GLU A 129 12.03 9.61 13.83
CA GLU A 129 13.09 10.22 14.65
C GLU A 129 14.47 9.58 14.46
N GLU A 130 14.59 8.39 13.87
CA GLU A 130 15.89 7.76 13.57
C GLU A 130 16.60 8.38 12.37
N TYR A 131 15.88 9.15 11.54
CA TYR A 131 16.39 9.74 10.31
C TYR A 131 16.43 11.26 10.40
N ASN A 132 17.45 11.85 9.79
CA ASN A 132 17.61 13.30 9.67
C ASN A 132 17.51 13.81 8.23
N GLU A 133 17.40 12.91 7.25
CA GLU A 133 17.32 13.21 5.83
C GLU A 133 16.18 12.41 5.20
N PHE A 134 15.30 13.11 4.47
CA PHE A 134 14.11 12.53 3.87
C PHE A 134 13.95 12.95 2.42
N LYS A 135 13.38 12.06 1.60
CA LYS A 135 12.84 12.41 0.28
C LYS A 135 11.33 12.39 0.37
N VAL A 136 10.68 13.45 -0.09
CA VAL A 136 9.23 13.60 0.04
C VAL A 136 8.64 13.88 -1.34
N TYR A 137 7.86 12.94 -1.85
CA TYR A 137 7.10 13.11 -3.08
C TYR A 137 5.71 13.62 -2.75
N THR A 138 5.19 14.59 -3.50
CA THR A 138 3.89 15.22 -3.21
C THR A 138 3.11 15.49 -4.48
N ASP A 139 1.79 15.26 -4.41
CA ASP A 139 0.87 15.62 -5.49
C ASP A 139 -0.54 15.92 -4.94
N GLY A 140 -1.32 16.68 -5.72
CA GLY A 140 -2.69 17.06 -5.45
C GLY A 140 -3.56 16.99 -6.70
N ALA A 141 -4.76 16.44 -6.55
CA ALA A 141 -5.74 16.28 -7.62
C ALA A 141 -7.08 16.90 -7.24
N CYS A 142 -7.84 17.33 -8.24
CA CYS A 142 -9.18 17.88 -8.06
C CYS A 142 -10.10 17.49 -9.21
N ILE A 143 -11.27 16.93 -8.89
CA ILE A 143 -12.32 16.56 -9.86
C ILE A 143 -13.19 17.79 -10.09
N GLY A 144 -12.88 18.54 -11.15
CA GLY A 144 -13.38 19.90 -11.31
C GLY A 144 -12.56 20.89 -10.48
N ASN A 145 -12.49 22.15 -10.91
CA ASN A 145 -11.63 23.15 -10.27
C ASN A 145 -12.35 24.51 -10.16
N PRO A 146 -13.15 24.76 -9.09
CA PRO A 146 -13.21 23.98 -7.85
C PRO A 146 -14.06 22.70 -7.91
N GLY A 147 -13.82 21.77 -6.99
CA GLY A 147 -14.56 20.50 -6.83
C GLY A 147 -13.97 19.58 -5.75
N PRO A 148 -14.41 18.31 -5.66
CA PRO A 148 -13.80 17.32 -4.78
C PRO A 148 -12.30 17.18 -5.05
N GLY A 149 -11.49 17.32 -4.00
CA GLY A 149 -10.03 17.29 -4.08
C GLY A 149 -9.43 16.20 -3.21
N GLY A 150 -8.25 15.75 -3.61
CA GLY A 150 -7.44 14.80 -2.88
C GLY A 150 -5.97 15.19 -2.92
N TYR A 151 -5.23 14.92 -1.86
CA TYR A 151 -3.79 15.14 -1.78
C TYR A 151 -3.10 13.88 -1.31
N ALA A 152 -1.83 13.72 -1.71
CA ALA A 152 -1.00 12.63 -1.24
C ALA A 152 0.47 13.03 -1.15
N ALA A 153 1.18 12.43 -0.20
CA ALA A 153 2.61 12.51 -0.04
C ALA A 153 3.19 11.14 0.32
N VAL A 154 4.34 10.81 -0.26
CA VAL A 154 5.15 9.63 0.07
C VAL A 154 6.48 10.10 0.65
N ILE A 155 6.81 9.63 1.85
CA ILE A 155 8.02 9.96 2.60
C ILE A 155 8.95 8.76 2.56
N LEU A 156 10.21 9.01 2.21
CA LEU A 156 11.28 8.03 2.11
C LEU A 156 12.47 8.46 2.97
N ASN A 157 13.28 7.52 3.45
CA ASN A 157 14.59 7.85 4.00
C ASN A 157 15.60 8.20 2.89
N SER A 158 16.82 8.58 3.28
CA SER A 158 17.91 8.88 2.35
C SER A 158 18.26 7.69 1.42
N GLU A 159 18.05 6.46 1.87
CA GLU A 159 18.26 5.22 1.12
C GLU A 159 17.11 4.88 0.15
N SER A 160 16.06 5.72 0.08
CA SER A 160 14.87 5.54 -0.78
C SER A 160 13.95 4.39 -0.35
N GLU A 161 14.07 3.98 0.91
CA GLU A 161 13.10 3.10 1.56
C GLU A 161 11.87 3.91 1.96
N LYS A 162 10.68 3.41 1.65
CA LYS A 162 9.42 4.08 1.91
C LYS A 162 9.09 4.00 3.39
N LEU A 163 8.99 5.16 4.04
CA LEU A 163 8.73 5.27 5.46
C LEU A 163 7.24 5.46 5.76
N LYS A 164 6.59 6.38 5.04
CA LYS A 164 5.20 6.74 5.33
C LYS A 164 4.49 7.28 4.11
N THR A 165 3.17 7.07 4.06
CA THR A 165 2.29 7.77 3.12
C THR A 165 1.28 8.59 3.90
N VAL A 166 1.06 9.82 3.44
CA VAL A 166 0.04 10.73 3.98
C VAL A 166 -0.91 11.07 2.85
N SER A 167 -2.21 10.87 3.05
CA SER A 167 -3.23 11.25 2.06
C SER A 167 -4.49 11.77 2.73
N GLY A 168 -5.30 12.49 1.98
CA GLY A 168 -6.60 12.95 2.47
C GLY A 168 -7.42 13.62 1.39
N SER A 169 -8.69 13.88 1.71
CA SER A 169 -9.68 14.38 0.76
C SER A 169 -10.42 15.62 1.27
N ALA A 170 -11.00 16.38 0.35
CA ALA A 170 -11.79 17.57 0.64
C ALA A 170 -12.97 17.66 -0.35
N LYS A 171 -14.18 17.93 0.13
CA LYS A 171 -15.40 17.99 -0.71
C LYS A 171 -15.41 19.13 -1.72
N ASP A 172 -14.81 20.27 -1.36
CA ASP A 172 -14.76 21.47 -2.20
C ASP A 172 -13.39 22.13 -2.05
N SER A 173 -12.59 22.06 -3.11
CA SER A 173 -11.19 22.47 -3.13
C SER A 173 -10.77 22.88 -4.55
N THR A 174 -9.48 23.18 -4.73
CA THR A 174 -8.84 23.40 -6.03
C THR A 174 -7.56 22.60 -6.11
N ASN A 175 -7.04 22.39 -7.34
CA ASN A 175 -5.78 21.65 -7.53
C ASN A 175 -4.64 22.24 -6.69
N ASN A 176 -4.43 23.55 -6.82
CA ASN A 176 -3.37 24.26 -6.09
C ASN A 176 -3.50 24.14 -4.56
N ARG A 177 -4.73 24.07 -4.01
CA ARG A 177 -4.92 23.87 -2.57
C ARG A 177 -4.53 22.45 -2.15
N MET A 178 -4.82 21.45 -2.98
CA MET A 178 -4.46 20.06 -2.70
C MET A 178 -2.96 19.83 -2.81
N GLU A 179 -2.32 20.42 -3.82
CA GLU A 179 -0.85 20.42 -3.94
C GLU A 179 -0.18 21.03 -2.70
N LEU A 180 -0.69 22.15 -2.18
CA LEU A 180 -0.18 22.75 -0.94
C LEU A 180 -0.42 21.86 0.29
N LYS A 181 -1.61 21.27 0.41
CA LYS A 181 -1.94 20.37 1.52
C LYS A 181 -1.04 19.14 1.55
N ALA A 182 -0.69 18.57 0.39
CA ALA A 182 0.23 17.44 0.32
C ALA A 182 1.56 17.74 1.05
N VAL A 183 2.15 18.91 0.79
CA VAL A 183 3.40 19.33 1.45
C VAL A 183 3.18 19.60 2.93
N ILE A 184 2.12 20.35 3.29
CA ILE A 184 1.82 20.70 4.69
C ILE A 184 1.68 19.45 5.55
N GLU A 185 0.89 18.48 5.10
CA GLU A 185 0.60 17.28 5.87
C GLU A 185 1.81 16.34 5.97
N ALA A 186 2.69 16.33 4.95
CA ALA A 186 3.98 15.65 5.06
C ALA A 186 4.91 16.31 6.10
N LEU A 187 5.04 17.64 6.07
CA LEU A 187 5.90 18.37 7.01
C LEU A 187 5.42 18.29 8.47
N LYS A 188 4.11 18.14 8.72
CA LYS A 188 3.55 18.04 10.08
C LYS A 188 4.05 16.84 10.87
N ILE A 189 4.42 15.76 10.19
CA ILE A 189 4.80 14.49 10.81
C ILE A 189 6.32 14.26 10.83
N LEU A 190 7.08 15.03 10.05
CA LEU A 190 8.53 14.88 9.97
C LEU A 190 9.25 15.49 11.19
N PRO A 191 10.37 14.89 11.66
CA PRO A 191 11.13 15.43 12.77
C PRO A 191 11.67 16.83 12.44
N LYS A 192 11.59 17.74 13.41
CA LYS A 192 12.10 19.11 13.22
C LYS A 192 13.61 19.11 13.04
N ASN A 193 14.11 20.07 12.26
CA ASN A 193 15.51 20.25 11.86
C ASN A 193 16.05 19.20 10.87
N SER A 194 15.20 18.34 10.32
CA SER A 194 15.60 17.42 9.25
C SER A 194 15.82 18.14 7.91
N THR A 195 16.64 17.54 7.05
CA THR A 195 16.81 17.93 5.65
C THR A 195 15.82 17.17 4.79
N ILE A 196 15.13 17.88 3.89
CA ILE A 196 14.06 17.32 3.07
C ILE A 196 14.33 17.65 1.61
N ASP A 197 14.50 16.63 0.78
CA ASP A 197 14.43 16.75 -0.67
C ASP A 197 12.96 16.61 -1.09
N LEU A 198 12.32 17.74 -1.39
CA LEU A 198 10.92 17.82 -1.80
C LEU A 198 10.79 17.65 -3.31
N TYR A 199 10.16 16.56 -3.73
CA TYR A 199 9.83 16.22 -5.11
C TYR A 199 8.37 16.57 -5.41
N SER A 200 8.15 17.38 -6.45
CA SER A 200 6.81 17.70 -6.95
C SER A 200 6.89 18.13 -8.41
N ASP A 201 5.83 17.88 -9.19
CA ASP A 201 5.68 18.46 -10.53
C ASP A 201 4.98 19.84 -10.50
N SER A 202 4.39 20.21 -9.36
CA SER A 202 3.75 21.50 -9.15
C SER A 202 4.74 22.65 -9.16
N SER A 203 4.72 23.41 -10.26
CA SER A 203 5.46 24.66 -10.34
C SER A 203 4.89 25.72 -9.40
N TYR A 204 3.63 25.60 -8.98
CA TYR A 204 3.00 26.52 -8.03
C TYR A 204 3.62 26.35 -6.63
N VAL A 205 3.75 25.11 -6.17
CA VAL A 205 4.39 24.77 -4.89
C VAL A 205 5.87 25.15 -4.90
N LEU A 206 6.63 24.64 -5.87
CA LEU A 206 8.09 24.78 -5.88
C LEU A 206 8.53 26.25 -6.02
N ASN A 207 7.91 27.03 -6.91
CA ASN A 207 8.25 28.45 -7.06
C ASN A 207 7.78 29.27 -5.87
N GLY A 208 6.63 28.91 -5.28
CA GLY A 208 6.08 29.60 -4.12
C GLY A 208 7.00 29.48 -2.91
N LEU A 209 7.43 28.26 -2.58
CA LEU A 209 8.38 27.97 -1.50
C LEU A 209 9.77 28.58 -1.76
N SER A 210 10.31 28.42 -2.96
CA SER A 210 11.68 28.86 -3.26
C SER A 210 11.85 30.36 -3.47
N SER A 211 10.80 31.09 -3.89
CA SER A 211 10.96 32.48 -4.35
C SER A 211 9.84 33.45 -3.98
N TRP A 212 8.58 33.04 -3.96
CA TRP A 212 7.46 33.99 -3.80
C TRP A 212 7.18 34.35 -2.35
N ILE A 213 7.31 33.39 -1.43
CA ILE A 213 6.90 33.53 -0.03
C ILE A 213 7.62 34.68 0.67
N GLU A 214 8.92 34.83 0.42
CA GLU A 214 9.75 35.91 0.96
C GLU A 214 9.28 37.30 0.51
N SER A 215 8.85 37.41 -0.75
CA SER A 215 8.33 38.66 -1.30
C SER A 215 6.93 38.97 -0.74
N TRP A 216 6.10 37.95 -0.57
CA TRP A 216 4.76 38.13 0.02
C TRP A 216 4.84 38.54 1.48
N LYS A 217 5.73 37.93 2.28
CA LYS A 217 5.95 38.30 3.69
C LYS A 217 6.37 39.76 3.83
N LYS A 218 7.33 40.21 3.01
CA LYS A 218 7.78 41.63 2.98
C LYS A 218 6.66 42.60 2.62
N ASN A 219 5.73 42.17 1.76
CA ASN A 219 4.60 42.98 1.31
C ASN A 219 3.32 42.77 2.13
N GLY A 220 3.41 42.14 3.32
CA GLY A 220 2.26 41.92 4.20
C GLY A 220 1.21 40.98 3.59
N TRP A 221 1.67 39.92 2.92
CA TRP A 221 0.85 38.92 2.23
C TRP A 221 -0.06 39.49 1.13
N LYS A 222 0.47 40.48 0.38
CA LYS A 222 -0.21 41.07 -0.78
C LYS A 222 0.61 40.89 -2.05
N THR A 223 -0.11 40.74 -3.16
CA THR A 223 0.44 40.74 -4.52
C THR A 223 0.85 42.14 -4.95
N SER A 224 1.58 42.26 -6.07
CA SER A 224 1.96 43.56 -6.67
C SER A 224 0.76 44.46 -6.99
N SER A 225 -0.43 43.86 -7.20
CA SER A 225 -1.70 44.55 -7.40
C SER A 225 -2.42 44.96 -6.11
N LYS A 226 -1.77 44.83 -4.94
CA LYS A 226 -2.31 45.10 -3.59
C LYS A 226 -3.49 44.22 -3.15
N LYS A 227 -3.80 43.17 -3.91
CA LYS A 227 -4.77 42.13 -3.52
C LYS A 227 -4.10 41.09 -2.62
N GLU A 228 -4.90 40.43 -1.79
CA GLU A 228 -4.49 39.28 -1.00
C GLU A 228 -3.92 38.17 -1.88
N VAL A 229 -2.98 37.41 -1.34
CA VAL A 229 -2.37 36.27 -2.03
C VAL A 229 -3.40 35.13 -2.10
N ALA A 230 -3.54 34.49 -3.26
CA ALA A 230 -4.41 33.32 -3.38
C ALA A 230 -3.89 32.18 -2.50
N ASN A 231 -4.78 31.50 -1.79
CA ASN A 231 -4.45 30.45 -0.81
C ASN A 231 -3.52 30.91 0.31
N GLN A 232 -3.60 32.20 0.69
CA GLN A 232 -2.78 32.79 1.74
C GLN A 232 -2.85 32.02 3.06
N ASP A 233 -4.00 31.44 3.39
CA ASP A 233 -4.21 30.57 4.56
C ASP A 233 -3.21 29.40 4.58
N LEU A 234 -3.14 28.64 3.48
CA LEU A 234 -2.25 27.49 3.36
C LEU A 234 -0.79 27.91 3.23
N TRP A 235 -0.51 29.02 2.55
CA TRP A 235 0.87 29.52 2.45
C TRP A 235 1.44 29.98 3.79
N GLN A 236 0.64 30.62 4.64
CA GLN A 236 1.07 31.02 5.97
C GLN A 236 1.32 29.81 6.87
N GLU A 237 0.47 28.79 6.80
CA GLU A 237 0.69 27.52 7.50
C GLU A 237 1.98 26.84 7.02
N LEU A 238 2.17 26.76 5.70
CA LEU A 238 3.34 26.14 5.09
C LEU A 238 4.64 26.90 5.43
N ASP A 239 4.66 28.24 5.42
CA ASP A 239 5.82 29.06 5.82
C ASP A 239 6.26 28.75 7.25
N ASN A 240 5.30 28.69 8.17
CA ASN A 240 5.56 28.42 9.59
C ASN A 240 6.13 27.02 9.81
N LEU A 241 5.63 26.02 9.07
CA LEU A 241 6.14 24.65 9.13
C LEU A 241 7.53 24.55 8.50
N ALA A 242 7.69 25.06 7.29
CA ALA A 242 8.92 25.02 6.51
C ALA A 242 10.12 25.65 7.25
N ALA A 243 9.89 26.65 8.11
CA ALA A 243 10.92 27.26 8.94
C ALA A 243 11.64 26.28 9.90
N ASN A 244 11.07 25.10 10.15
CA ASN A 244 11.67 24.08 11.00
C ASN A 244 12.54 23.07 10.22
N PHE A 245 12.70 23.21 8.91
CA PHE A 245 13.35 22.21 8.06
C PHE A 245 14.36 22.85 7.11
N ASN A 246 15.31 22.05 6.63
CA ASN A 246 16.18 22.42 5.52
C ASN A 246 15.60 21.85 4.22
N LEU A 247 14.86 22.65 3.46
CA LEU A 247 14.16 22.20 2.26
C LEU A 247 15.01 22.39 1.00
N ASN A 248 15.22 21.30 0.27
CA ASN A 248 15.72 21.30 -1.11
C ASN A 248 14.55 20.99 -2.05
N TYR A 249 14.56 21.60 -3.23
CA TYR A 249 13.45 21.50 -4.18
C TYR A 249 13.88 20.73 -5.43
N GLN A 250 13.16 19.66 -5.73
CA GLN A 250 13.41 18.80 -6.88
C GLN A 250 12.18 18.81 -7.79
N LYS A 251 12.30 19.44 -8.97
CA LYS A 251 11.22 19.43 -9.94
C LYS A 251 11.23 18.13 -10.73
N VAL A 252 10.16 17.36 -10.60
CA VAL A 252 9.91 16.18 -11.43
C VAL A 252 8.99 16.55 -12.59
N LYS A 253 9.02 15.74 -13.65
CA LYS A 253 8.11 15.90 -14.79
C LYS A 253 6.88 15.06 -14.53
N GLY A 254 5.69 15.63 -14.71
CA GLY A 254 4.44 14.85 -14.67
C GLY A 254 4.49 13.72 -15.71
N HIS A 255 4.07 12.52 -15.29
CA HIS A 255 3.98 11.30 -16.14
C HIS A 255 5.29 10.89 -16.84
N SER A 256 6.43 11.03 -16.17
CA SER A 256 7.75 10.70 -16.75
C SER A 256 8.36 9.37 -16.32
N GLY A 257 7.59 8.46 -15.70
CA GLY A 257 8.12 7.17 -15.22
C GLY A 257 8.83 7.23 -13.87
N ASP A 258 8.73 8.34 -13.12
CA ASP A 258 9.15 8.35 -11.71
C ASP A 258 8.10 7.63 -10.88
N PHE A 259 8.48 6.48 -10.34
CA PHE A 259 7.58 5.57 -9.63
C PHE A 259 6.82 6.27 -8.49
N TYR A 260 7.52 7.05 -7.66
CA TYR A 260 6.91 7.68 -6.49
C TYR A 260 6.07 8.89 -6.87
N ASN A 261 6.42 9.63 -7.93
CA ASN A 261 5.56 10.69 -8.46
C ASN A 261 4.24 10.11 -9.04
N GLU A 262 4.32 9.00 -9.78
CA GLU A 262 3.11 8.32 -10.27
C GLU A 262 2.27 7.72 -9.15
N GLU A 263 2.91 7.30 -8.06
CA GLU A 263 2.23 6.79 -6.87
C GLU A 263 1.42 7.90 -6.18
N VAL A 264 2.01 9.08 -5.93
CA VAL A 264 1.28 10.19 -5.30
C VAL A 264 0.15 10.73 -6.18
N ASP A 265 0.31 10.77 -7.51
CA ASP A 265 -0.75 11.15 -8.46
C ASP A 265 -1.96 10.21 -8.35
N LYS A 266 -1.71 8.89 -8.36
CA LYS A 266 -2.76 7.87 -8.22
C LYS A 266 -3.47 7.98 -6.87
N LEU A 267 -2.71 8.17 -5.79
CA LEU A 267 -3.27 8.31 -4.44
C LEU A 267 -4.12 9.58 -4.32
N ALA A 268 -3.64 10.72 -4.81
CA ALA A 268 -4.36 11.98 -4.79
C ALA A 268 -5.67 11.90 -5.58
N LYS A 269 -5.66 11.28 -6.78
CA LYS A 269 -6.87 11.04 -7.57
C LYS A 269 -7.86 10.13 -6.83
N LYS A 270 -7.38 9.02 -6.25
CA LYS A 270 -8.22 8.10 -5.46
C LYS A 270 -8.87 8.82 -4.27
N GLU A 271 -8.16 9.71 -3.59
CA GLU A 271 -8.74 10.51 -2.49
C GLU A 271 -9.78 11.50 -2.99
N ALA A 272 -9.57 12.13 -4.16
CA ALA A 272 -10.53 13.07 -4.74
C ALA A 272 -11.87 12.39 -5.09
N GLU A 273 -11.83 11.11 -5.49
CA GLU A 273 -13.02 10.30 -5.83
C GLU A 273 -13.84 9.83 -4.62
N LYS A 274 -13.33 9.97 -3.38
CA LYS A 274 -14.05 9.52 -2.17
C LYS A 274 -15.21 10.42 -1.74
N ASN A 275 -15.35 11.62 -2.32
CA ASN A 275 -16.35 12.62 -1.95
C ASN A 275 -17.27 13.00 -3.11
#